data_AF-A0A8S9J6Z9-F1
#
_entry.id   AF-A0A8S9J6Z9-F1
#
_cell.length_a   1.000
_cell.length_b   1.000
_cell.length_c   1.000
_cell.angle_alpha   90.00
_cell.angle_beta   90.00
_cell.angle_gamma   90.00
#
_symmetry.space_group_name_H-M   'P 1'
#
loop_
_entity.id
_entity.type
_entity.pdbx_description
1 polymer ?
#
loop_
_entity_poly.entity_id
_entity_poly.type
_entity_poly.pdbx_seq_one_letter_code
_entity_poly.pdbx_strand_id
1 'polypeptide(L)'
;MQELARKRGSCLKVTVFAPPPSTVSDEFELRFTEENLRSFAGELEIPFEMELLSLELLLNPAYWPLSLRSSEKEAVAVNLPVSSVVSGYLPLILRFLKQISPNVVVCSDRGCDRNDAPFPNAVIHALQYHTTLLESLDANQSQEDSSVERGKNLLLSLLGNVRRNQMNLS
;
A
#
# COMPACT_ATOMS: atom_id res chain seq x y z
N MET A 1 -2.87 -6.39 -15.59
CA MET A 1 -3.65 -7.48 -16.23
C MET A 1 -3.79 -7.28 -17.73
N GLN A 2 -4.31 -6.15 -18.23
CA GLN A 2 -4.40 -5.91 -19.69
C GLN A 2 -3.07 -6.14 -20.44
N GLU A 3 -1.96 -5.65 -19.89
CA GLU A 3 -0.64 -5.86 -20.51
C GLU A 3 -0.18 -7.33 -20.44
N LEU A 4 -0.64 -8.09 -19.45
CA LEU A 4 -0.40 -9.53 -19.37
C LEU A 4 -1.25 -10.30 -20.39
N ALA A 5 -2.50 -9.88 -20.64
CA ALA A 5 -3.37 -10.51 -21.64
C ALA A 5 -2.73 -10.52 -23.05
N ARG A 6 -1.90 -9.52 -23.35
CA ARG A 6 -1.13 -9.45 -24.61
C ARG A 6 -0.05 -10.53 -24.71
N LYS A 7 0.42 -11.05 -23.56
CA LYS A 7 1.41 -12.12 -23.47
C LYS A 7 0.68 -13.46 -23.30
N ARG A 8 0.59 -14.24 -24.38
CA ARG A 8 -0.12 -15.53 -24.37
C ARG A 8 0.43 -16.48 -23.29
N GLY A 9 -0.46 -17.12 -22.55
CA GLY A 9 -0.14 -18.16 -21.55
C GLY A 9 0.31 -17.63 -20.18
N SER A 10 0.16 -16.33 -19.89
CA SER A 10 0.46 -15.80 -18.56
C SER A 10 -0.64 -16.13 -17.54
N CYS A 11 -0.24 -16.50 -16.33
CA CYS A 11 -1.10 -16.58 -15.13
C CYS A 11 -0.69 -15.46 -14.15
N LEU A 12 -1.63 -14.98 -13.34
CA LEU A 12 -1.37 -13.95 -12.34
C LEU A 12 -1.86 -14.39 -10.96
N LYS A 13 -0.94 -14.49 -10.00
CA LYS A 13 -1.22 -14.65 -8.57
C LYS A 13 -0.90 -13.35 -7.86
N VAL A 14 -1.84 -12.81 -7.10
CA VAL A 14 -1.65 -11.59 -6.30
C VAL A 14 -1.79 -11.94 -4.83
N THR A 15 -0.71 -11.77 -4.06
CA THR A 15 -0.76 -11.89 -2.60
C THR A 15 -0.72 -10.51 -1.97
N VAL A 16 -1.74 -10.18 -1.17
CA VAL A 16 -1.85 -8.88 -0.50
C VAL A 16 -1.64 -9.07 1.00
N PHE A 17 -0.65 -8.35 1.55
CA PHE A 17 -0.49 -8.21 2.98
C PHE A 17 -1.31 -7.02 3.47
N ALA A 18 -2.35 -7.30 4.25
CA ALA A 18 -3.21 -6.29 4.83
C ALA A 18 -3.00 -6.23 6.36
N PRO A 19 -3.00 -5.03 6.97
CA PRO A 19 -3.21 -4.92 8.40
C PRO A 19 -4.60 -5.47 8.76
N PRO A 20 -4.85 -5.82 10.04
CA PRO A 20 -6.20 -6.18 10.48
C PRO A 20 -7.20 -5.08 10.07
N PRO A 21 -8.36 -5.42 9.51
CA PRO A 21 -9.37 -4.44 9.14
C PRO A 21 -9.75 -3.64 10.38
N SER A 22 -9.67 -2.32 10.30
CA SER A 22 -10.01 -1.45 11.43
C SER A 22 -11.51 -1.16 11.46
N THR A 23 -12.19 -1.32 10.33
CA THR A 23 -13.63 -1.22 10.19
C THR A 23 -14.21 -2.34 9.35
N VAL A 24 -15.52 -2.59 9.51
CA VAL A 24 -16.29 -3.51 8.65
C VAL A 24 -16.30 -3.07 7.18
N SER A 25 -16.20 -1.76 6.93
CA SER A 25 -16.12 -1.20 5.58
C SER A 25 -14.84 -1.65 4.87
N ASP A 26 -13.70 -1.67 5.56
CA ASP A 26 -12.41 -2.06 4.98
C ASP A 26 -12.42 -3.52 4.51
N GLU A 27 -13.04 -4.40 5.30
CA GLU A 27 -13.17 -5.82 4.95
C GLU A 27 -14.05 -6.00 3.69
N PHE A 28 -15.16 -5.27 3.62
CA PHE A 28 -16.07 -5.31 2.48
C PHE A 28 -15.42 -4.76 1.21
N GLU A 29 -14.74 -3.62 1.29
CA GLU A 29 -14.03 -3.02 0.15
C GLU A 29 -12.95 -3.94 -0.41
N LEU A 30 -12.23 -4.64 0.46
CA LEU A 30 -11.18 -5.56 0.06
C LEU A 30 -11.74 -6.81 -0.64
N ARG A 31 -12.85 -7.36 -0.13
CA ARG A 31 -13.57 -8.47 -0.77
C ARG A 31 -14.18 -8.07 -2.11
N PHE A 32 -14.78 -6.88 -2.17
CA PHE A 32 -15.30 -6.34 -3.42
C PHE A 32 -14.19 -6.13 -4.45
N THR A 33 -13.02 -5.67 -4.02
CA THR A 33 -11.83 -5.54 -4.88
C THR A 33 -11.38 -6.91 -5.41
N GLU A 34 -11.34 -7.94 -4.57
CA GLU A 34 -11.01 -9.30 -4.99
C GLU A 34 -11.96 -9.81 -6.08
N GLU A 35 -13.27 -9.65 -5.88
CA GLU A 35 -14.30 -10.09 -6.84
C GLU A 35 -14.18 -9.35 -8.18
N ASN A 36 -14.02 -8.03 -8.14
CA ASN A 36 -13.83 -7.22 -9.35
C ASN A 36 -12.57 -7.62 -10.13
N LEU A 37 -11.45 -7.84 -9.44
CA LEU A 37 -10.21 -8.26 -10.09
C LEU A 37 -10.35 -9.66 -10.70
N ARG A 38 -11.07 -10.58 -10.03
CA ARG A 38 -11.34 -11.92 -10.55
C ARG A 38 -12.25 -11.88 -11.77
N SER A 39 -13.33 -11.09 -11.73
CA SER A 39 -14.23 -10.89 -12.86
C SER A 39 -13.49 -10.31 -14.06
N PHE A 40 -12.70 -9.25 -13.84
CA PHE A 40 -11.91 -8.61 -14.89
C PHE A 40 -10.82 -9.52 -15.48
N ALA A 41 -10.19 -10.36 -14.65
CA ALA A 41 -9.25 -11.37 -15.16
C ALA A 41 -9.95 -12.42 -16.03
N GLY A 42 -11.18 -12.81 -15.67
CA GLY A 42 -12.01 -13.71 -16.45
C GLY A 42 -12.37 -13.14 -17.82
N GLU A 43 -12.72 -11.85 -17.90
CA GLU A 43 -12.96 -11.14 -19.17
C GLU A 43 -11.72 -11.11 -20.07
N LEU A 44 -10.52 -11.06 -19.47
CA LEU A 44 -9.24 -11.08 -20.17
C LEU A 44 -8.71 -12.49 -20.44
N GLU A 45 -9.44 -13.54 -20.05
CA GLU A 45 -9.04 -14.95 -20.12
C GLU A 45 -7.67 -15.24 -19.43
N ILE A 46 -7.36 -14.50 -18.36
CA ILE A 46 -6.15 -14.71 -17.57
C ILE A 46 -6.50 -15.57 -16.35
N PRO A 47 -5.84 -16.74 -16.17
CA PRO A 47 -5.91 -17.45 -14.91
C PRO A 47 -5.45 -16.56 -13.75
N PHE A 48 -6.32 -16.34 -12.77
CA PHE A 48 -6.09 -15.38 -11.70
C PHE A 48 -6.38 -15.97 -10.32
N GLU A 49 -5.44 -15.79 -9.41
CA GLU A 49 -5.56 -16.14 -8.00
C GLU A 49 -5.23 -14.91 -7.15
N MET A 50 -5.98 -14.75 -6.05
CA MET A 50 -5.71 -13.70 -5.07
C MET A 50 -5.73 -14.30 -3.67
N GLU A 51 -4.69 -14.02 -2.90
CA GLU A 51 -4.56 -14.47 -1.51
C GLU A 51 -4.40 -13.26 -0.60
N LEU A 52 -5.15 -13.25 0.50
CA LEU A 52 -5.10 -12.20 1.50
C LEU A 52 -4.39 -12.72 2.75
N LEU A 53 -3.31 -12.06 3.14
CA LEU A 53 -2.48 -12.43 4.27
C LEU A 53 -2.43 -11.32 5.31
N SER A 54 -2.44 -11.71 6.59
CA SER A 54 -2.23 -10.76 7.69
C SER A 54 -0.78 -10.30 7.74
N LEU A 55 -0.57 -9.00 7.96
CA LEU A 55 0.75 -8.42 8.22
C LEU A 55 1.45 -9.05 9.43
N GLU A 56 0.69 -9.62 10.37
CA GLU A 56 1.22 -10.30 11.57
C GLU A 56 2.04 -11.55 11.21
N LEU A 57 1.82 -12.17 10.04
CA LEU A 57 2.63 -13.29 9.59
C LEU A 57 4.11 -12.92 9.43
N LEU A 58 4.42 -11.64 9.18
CA LEU A 58 5.80 -11.16 9.09
C LEU A 58 6.55 -11.22 10.42
N LEU A 59 5.84 -11.35 11.56
CA LEU A 59 6.45 -11.45 12.89
C LEU A 59 7.17 -12.78 13.11
N ASN A 60 6.70 -13.87 12.48
CA ASN A 60 7.28 -15.19 12.65
C ASN A 60 7.30 -16.00 11.34
N PRO A 61 8.50 -16.27 10.78
CA PRO A 61 8.69 -17.06 9.56
C PRO A 61 8.10 -18.48 9.59
N ALA A 62 7.86 -19.05 10.77
CA ALA A 62 7.28 -20.38 10.91
C ALA A 62 5.83 -20.47 10.40
N TYR A 63 5.10 -19.35 10.36
CA TYR A 63 3.71 -19.30 9.89
C TYR A 63 3.57 -18.89 8.43
N TRP A 64 4.68 -18.72 7.70
CA TRP A 64 4.59 -18.30 6.30
C TRP A 64 4.01 -19.42 5.45
N PRO A 65 2.92 -19.16 4.70
CA PRO A 65 2.30 -20.19 3.89
C PRO A 65 3.26 -20.69 2.80
N LEU A 66 3.14 -21.98 2.47
CA LEU A 66 3.96 -22.61 1.44
C LEU A 66 3.75 -21.97 0.06
N SER A 67 2.59 -21.33 -0.17
CA SER A 67 2.27 -20.58 -1.40
C SER A 67 3.22 -19.41 -1.68
N LEU A 68 3.92 -18.92 -0.65
CA LEU A 68 4.93 -17.85 -0.74
C LEU A 68 6.32 -18.36 -1.13
N ARG A 69 6.53 -19.68 -1.14
CA ARG A 69 7.80 -20.25 -1.60
C ARG A 69 7.79 -20.24 -3.11
N SER A 70 8.59 -19.35 -3.69
CA SER A 70 8.73 -19.23 -5.14
C SER A 70 9.05 -20.59 -5.76
N SER A 71 8.21 -21.04 -6.68
CA SER A 71 8.54 -22.10 -7.62
C SER A 71 9.57 -21.57 -8.64
N GLU A 72 10.46 -22.43 -9.15
CA GLU A 72 11.44 -22.05 -10.19
C GLU A 72 10.79 -21.48 -11.47
N LYS A 73 9.48 -21.71 -11.66
CA LYS A 73 8.73 -21.31 -12.85
C LYS A 73 7.95 -20.00 -12.68
N GLU A 74 7.88 -19.44 -11.48
CA GLU A 74 7.15 -18.18 -11.24
C GLU A 74 8.11 -17.00 -11.07
N ALA A 75 7.78 -15.87 -11.71
CA ALA A 75 8.49 -14.62 -11.47
C ALA A 75 7.76 -13.84 -10.36
N VAL A 76 8.49 -13.49 -9.30
CA VAL A 76 7.95 -12.78 -8.15
C VAL A 76 8.28 -11.30 -8.26
N ALA A 77 7.23 -10.48 -8.33
CA ALA A 77 7.33 -9.03 -8.25
C ALA A 77 6.69 -8.54 -6.97
N VAL A 78 7.34 -7.62 -6.27
CA VAL A 78 6.84 -7.01 -5.04
C VAL A 78 6.59 -5.54 -5.26
N ASN A 79 5.38 -5.08 -4.91
CA ASN A 79 5.06 -3.67 -4.80
C ASN A 79 5.06 -3.27 -3.31
N LEU A 80 6.02 -2.43 -2.92
CA LEU A 80 6.23 -1.97 -1.54
C LEU A 80 5.99 -0.46 -1.46
N PRO A 81 4.77 -0.01 -1.15
CA PRO A 81 4.49 1.40 -0.89
C PRO A 81 5.08 1.79 0.48
N VAL A 82 6.36 2.18 0.51
CA VAL A 82 7.15 2.46 1.71
C VAL A 82 6.46 3.46 2.64
N SER A 83 5.81 4.48 2.07
CA SER A 83 5.08 5.50 2.85
C SER A 83 3.86 4.99 3.60
N SER A 84 3.33 3.81 3.22
CA SER A 84 2.15 3.19 3.84
C SER A 84 2.55 2.09 4.83
N VAL A 85 3.83 1.72 4.87
CA VAL A 85 4.35 0.72 5.80
C VAL A 85 4.54 1.38 7.15
N VAL A 86 3.93 0.82 8.19
CA VAL A 86 4.22 1.23 9.57
C VAL A 86 5.70 0.97 9.82
N SER A 87 6.47 2.01 10.19
CA SER A 87 7.94 1.96 10.24
C SER A 87 8.52 0.78 11.02
N GLY A 88 7.79 0.25 12.02
CA GLY A 88 8.16 -0.94 12.78
C GLY A 88 8.16 -2.26 12.00
N TYR A 89 7.38 -2.38 10.91
CA TYR A 89 7.32 -3.59 10.09
C TYR A 89 8.37 -3.62 8.98
N LEU A 90 8.99 -2.48 8.64
CA LEU A 90 9.93 -2.40 7.53
C LEU A 90 11.10 -3.41 7.66
N PRO A 91 11.76 -3.57 8.82
CA PRO A 91 12.81 -4.59 8.98
C PRO A 91 12.30 -6.02 8.75
N LEU A 92 11.07 -6.32 9.17
CA LEU A 92 10.44 -7.63 9.00
C LEU A 92 10.10 -7.89 7.53
N ILE A 93 9.58 -6.87 6.83
CA ILE A 93 9.33 -6.93 5.39
C ILE A 93 10.63 -7.16 4.64
N LEU A 94 11.69 -6.41 4.93
CA LEU A 94 12.99 -6.60 4.27
C LEU A 94 13.57 -8.00 4.51
N ARG A 95 13.40 -8.56 5.72
CA ARG A 95 13.76 -9.96 6.01
C ARG A 95 12.93 -10.94 5.17
N PHE A 96 11.63 -10.71 5.06
CA PHE A 96 10.74 -11.51 4.23
C PHE A 96 11.13 -11.47 2.75
N LEU A 97 11.38 -10.28 2.20
CA LEU A 97 11.84 -10.09 0.82
C LEU A 97 13.15 -10.82 0.56
N LYS A 98 14.09 -10.79 1.51
CA LYS A 98 15.34 -11.54 1.39
C LYS A 98 15.11 -13.05 1.26
N GLN A 99 14.11 -13.59 1.95
CA GLN A 99 13.83 -15.02 1.96
C GLN A 99 13.04 -15.49 0.74
N ILE A 100 12.14 -14.67 0.19
CA ILE A 100 11.40 -15.00 -1.05
C ILE A 100 12.20 -14.65 -2.32
N SER A 101 13.28 -13.88 -2.18
CA SER A 101 14.20 -13.50 -3.26
C SER A 101 13.50 -13.05 -4.54
N PRO A 102 12.70 -11.96 -4.50
CA PRO A 102 11.87 -11.56 -5.63
C PRO A 102 12.74 -11.08 -6.80
N ASN A 103 12.23 -11.23 -8.02
CA ASN A 103 12.88 -10.76 -9.24
C ASN A 103 12.95 -9.24 -9.30
N VAL A 104 11.93 -8.56 -8.79
CA VAL A 104 11.85 -7.10 -8.75
C VAL A 104 11.09 -6.64 -7.52
N VAL A 105 11.59 -5.57 -6.91
CA VAL A 105 10.90 -4.83 -5.85
C VAL A 105 10.69 -3.41 -6.35
N VAL A 106 9.43 -2.97 -6.42
CA VAL A 106 9.04 -1.61 -6.76
C VAL A 106 8.70 -0.91 -5.46
N CYS A 107 9.45 0.13 -5.12
CA CYS A 107 9.21 0.95 -3.94
C CYS A 107 8.53 2.26 -4.34
N SER A 108 7.44 2.61 -3.67
CA SER A 108 6.80 3.93 -3.80
C SER A 108 6.91 4.68 -2.48
N ASP A 109 7.65 5.77 -2.47
CA ASP A 109 7.82 6.64 -1.32
C ASP A 109 7.18 8.01 -1.61
N ARG A 110 6.51 8.58 -0.60
CA ARG A 110 5.86 9.89 -0.69
C ARG A 110 6.83 11.04 -0.44
N GLY A 111 8.11 10.78 -0.15
CA GLY A 111 9.13 11.83 0.01
C GLY A 111 8.91 12.77 1.20
N CYS A 112 7.82 12.60 1.94
CA CYS A 112 7.43 13.41 3.10
C CYS A 112 7.96 12.85 4.42
N ASP A 113 8.38 11.58 4.47
CA ASP A 113 8.72 10.88 5.71
C ASP A 113 10.22 11.00 6.04
N ARG A 114 10.71 12.25 6.19
CA ARG A 114 12.02 12.52 6.81
C ARG A 114 11.87 12.40 8.33
N ASN A 115 11.77 11.16 8.80
CA ASN A 115 11.61 10.79 10.22
C ASN A 115 12.80 11.21 11.11
N ASP A 116 13.87 11.74 10.54
CA ASP A 116 15.07 12.25 11.21
C ASP A 116 15.05 13.76 11.46
N ALA A 117 14.05 14.49 10.99
CA ALA A 117 13.96 15.93 11.16
C ALA A 117 13.44 16.33 12.57
N PRO A 118 14.04 17.34 13.23
CA PRO A 118 13.47 17.93 14.44
C PRO A 118 12.02 18.40 14.20
N PHE A 119 11.17 18.30 15.23
CA PHE A 119 9.73 18.57 15.12
C PHE A 119 9.35 19.83 14.32
N PRO A 120 9.97 21.01 14.52
CA PRO A 120 9.64 22.21 13.73
C PRO A 120 9.84 22.01 12.23
N ASN A 121 10.92 21.31 11.85
CA ASN A 121 11.23 21.04 10.46
C ASN A 121 10.29 19.98 9.87
N ALA A 122 9.90 18.97 10.65
CA ALA A 122 8.91 17.99 10.24
C ALA A 122 7.55 18.67 9.93
N VAL A 123 7.13 19.63 10.75
CA VAL A 123 5.90 20.42 10.51
C VAL A 123 6.01 21.25 9.23
N ILE A 124 7.12 21.96 9.04
CA ILE A 124 7.34 22.77 7.83
C ILE A 124 7.32 21.89 6.58
N HIS A 125 8.01 20.74 6.59
CA HIS A 125 8.02 19.80 5.48
C HIS A 125 6.63 19.23 5.18
N ALA A 126 5.86 18.86 6.20
CA ALA A 126 4.49 18.38 6.02
C ALA A 126 3.61 19.45 5.36
N LEU A 127 3.69 20.71 5.82
CA LEU A 127 2.93 21.81 5.24
C LEU A 127 3.30 22.03 3.77
N GLN A 128 4.60 22.09 3.44
CA GLN A 128 5.06 22.27 2.07
C GLN A 128 4.61 21.14 1.14
N TYR A 129 4.76 19.89 1.60
CA TYR A 129 4.33 18.71 0.84
C TYR A 129 2.81 18.74 0.58
N HIS A 130 2.01 19.03 1.61
CA HIS A 130 0.56 19.06 1.45
C HIS A 130 0.07 20.24 0.63
N THR A 131 0.69 21.42 0.74
CA THR A 131 0.41 22.54 -0.17
C THR A 131 0.66 22.13 -1.62
N THR A 132 1.83 21.54 -1.91
CA THR A 132 2.17 21.08 -3.27
C THR A 132 1.20 20.00 -3.76
N LEU A 133 0.78 19.08 -2.90
CA LEU A 133 -0.21 18.06 -3.22
C LEU A 133 -1.56 18.70 -3.57
N LEU A 134 -2.05 19.63 -2.75
CA LEU A 134 -3.31 20.33 -3.00
C LEU A 134 -3.27 21.13 -4.29
N GLU A 135 -2.17 21.83 -4.56
CA GLU A 135 -1.95 22.53 -5.83
C GLU A 135 -1.96 21.55 -7.03
N SER A 136 -1.37 20.36 -6.89
CA SER A 136 -1.38 19.33 -7.95
C SER A 136 -2.76 18.73 -8.21
N LEU A 137 -3.65 18.73 -7.20
CA LEU A 137 -5.03 18.28 -7.36
C LEU A 137 -5.87 19.36 -8.04
N ASP A 138 -5.72 20.63 -7.63
CA ASP A 138 -6.44 21.77 -8.19
C ASP A 138 -6.10 21.99 -9.67
N ALA A 139 -4.84 21.79 -10.06
CA ALA A 139 -4.40 21.85 -11.46
C ALA A 139 -5.12 20.86 -12.40
N ASN A 140 -5.76 19.82 -11.85
CA ASN A 140 -6.49 18.79 -12.60
C ASN A 140 -8.02 18.91 -12.44
N GLN A 141 -8.55 19.91 -11.72
CA GLN A 141 -9.98 20.02 -11.46
C GLN A 141 -10.75 20.64 -12.64
N SER A 142 -11.42 19.78 -13.42
CA SER A 142 -12.71 20.13 -14.02
C SER A 142 -13.79 20.08 -12.93
N GLN A 143 -13.90 21.16 -12.15
CA GLN A 143 -15.06 21.61 -11.38
C GLN A 143 -16.05 20.53 -10.87
N GLU A 144 -15.59 19.58 -10.06
CA GLU A 144 -16.46 18.71 -9.26
C GLU A 144 -16.14 18.89 -7.76
N ASP A 145 -17.17 19.22 -6.97
CA ASP A 145 -17.11 19.62 -5.54
C ASP A 145 -16.58 18.54 -4.58
N SER A 146 -16.42 17.29 -5.04
CA SER A 146 -16.04 16.14 -4.21
C SER A 146 -14.56 16.14 -3.78
N SER A 147 -13.68 16.77 -4.55
CA SER A 147 -12.22 16.80 -4.28
C SER A 147 -11.82 17.79 -3.20
N VAL A 148 -12.56 18.89 -3.04
CA VAL A 148 -12.30 19.92 -2.02
C VAL A 148 -12.57 19.39 -0.61
N GLU A 149 -13.63 18.60 -0.44
CA GLU A 149 -13.99 18.01 0.86
C GLU A 149 -12.98 16.94 1.30
N ARG A 150 -12.43 16.17 0.36
CA ARG A 150 -11.31 15.23 0.63
C ARG A 150 -10.05 15.97 1.08
N GLY A 151 -9.72 17.11 0.46
CA GLY A 151 -8.58 17.95 0.85
C GLY A 151 -8.69 18.48 2.27
N LYS A 152 -9.88 18.97 2.66
CA LYS A 152 -10.17 19.42 4.03
C LYS A 152 -10.05 18.29 5.06
N ASN A 153 -10.61 17.12 4.74
CA ASN A 153 -10.56 15.96 5.63
C ASN A 153 -9.14 15.41 5.82
N LEU A 154 -8.29 15.47 4.79
CA LEU A 154 -6.86 15.14 4.92
C LEU A 154 -6.16 16.09 5.90
N LEU A 155 -6.39 17.39 5.77
CA LEU A 155 -5.81 18.44 6.61
C LEU A 155 -6.22 18.28 8.09
N LEU A 156 -7.50 17.99 8.35
CA LEU A 156 -8.01 17.72 9.69
C LEU A 156 -7.41 16.44 10.30
N SER A 157 -7.24 15.38 9.49
CA SER A 157 -6.59 14.14 9.92
C SER A 157 -5.12 14.34 10.28
N LEU A 158 -4.38 15.14 9.50
CA LEU A 158 -2.99 15.52 9.78
C LEU A 158 -2.85 16.31 11.08
N LEU A 159 -3.69 17.32 11.30
CA LEU A 159 -3.72 18.08 12.56
C LEU A 159 -4.05 17.16 13.76
N GLY A 160 -4.94 16.18 13.57
CA GLY A 160 -5.27 15.17 14.57
C GLY A 160 -4.11 14.21 14.90
N ASN A 161 -3.33 13.78 13.90
CA ASN A 161 -2.18 12.89 14.09
C ASN A 161 -0.99 13.61 14.77
N VAL A 162 -0.73 14.87 14.42
CA VAL A 162 0.29 15.71 15.09
C VAL A 162 -0.05 15.89 16.58
N ARG A 163 -1.33 16.08 16.92
CA ARG A 163 -1.78 16.21 18.32
C ARG A 163 -1.69 14.91 19.11
N ARG A 164 -1.92 13.74 18.48
CA ARG A 164 -1.80 12.42 19.13
C ARG A 164 -0.35 12.06 19.48
N ASN A 165 0.61 12.41 18.63
CA ASN A 165 2.03 12.16 18.90
C ASN A 165 2.58 13.01 20.07
N GLN A 166 1.94 14.13 20.42
CA GLN A 166 2.32 14.93 21.60
C GLN A 166 1.91 14.26 22.93
N MET A 167 0.82 13.49 22.97
CA MET A 167 0.32 12.88 24.22
C MET A 167 1.04 11.58 24.63
N ASN A 168 1.79 10.95 23.71
CA ASN A 168 2.58 9.75 24.01
C ASN A 168 4.05 10.05 24.42
N LEU A 169 4.43 11.32 24.45
CA LEU A 169 5.78 11.81 24.83
C LEU A 169 5.78 12.61 26.14
N SER A 170 4.66 12.63 26.87
CA SER A 170 4.52 13.20 28.22
C SER A 170 4.31 12.09 29.24
#